data_AF-A0A1X1D324-F1
#
_entry.id   AF-A0A1X1D324-F1
#
_cell.length_a   1.000
_cell.length_b   1.000
_cell.length_c   1.000
_cell.angle_alpha   90.00
_cell.angle_beta   90.00
_cell.angle_gamma   90.00
#
_symmetry.space_group_name_H-M   'P 1'
#
loop_
_entity.id
_entity.type
_entity.pdbx_description
1 polymer ?
#
loop_
_entity_poly.entity_id
_entity_poly.type
_entity_poly.pdbx_seq_one_letter_code
_entity_poly.pdbx_strand_id
1 'polypeptide(L)'
;MKAYSNSDAERELRLILDKAPGGAVSGEWISTTEQAGVSSQSGGYMYADGSHVAEGDNVFQTVRQIVEKLESSRTQRFNKVIVHWVKSKIPLMRGRVTVDTIFDEAIVPRGPDSTIYEAAAVARRAFWEIYGDVPDGFIAERGDANVHNQTNWFGPHRRVLSIRTSSRLTLATDGLSTPWAGIAEPENGVECELFIELDPSAMTSNQIDDWANLLIGLGDLVADGFQVAADVEKHRAILFYSLTDEFSPMTRVILSRDSRRIENLPFGSVPLIRVTPIAEEEIAHQDQSDEWASNAARYALSERGNDVA
;
A
#
# COMPACT_ATOMS: atom_id res chain seq x y z
N MET A 1 -21.40 7.70 -18.11
CA MET A 1 -20.52 6.58 -18.50
C MET A 1 -21.05 5.30 -17.86
N LYS A 2 -20.99 4.16 -18.56
CA LYS A 2 -21.37 2.86 -17.99
C LYS A 2 -20.21 2.39 -17.09
N ALA A 3 -20.52 1.95 -15.87
CA ALA A 3 -19.52 1.44 -14.94
C ALA A 3 -18.93 0.12 -15.48
N TYR A 4 -17.64 -0.11 -15.20
CA TYR A 4 -16.93 -1.32 -15.62
C TYR A 4 -17.51 -2.57 -14.96
N SER A 5 -17.67 -3.66 -15.71
CA SER A 5 -18.36 -4.88 -15.25
C SER A 5 -17.57 -6.15 -15.58
N ASN A 6 -17.94 -7.29 -14.98
CA ASN A 6 -17.31 -8.59 -15.29
C ASN A 6 -17.37 -8.91 -16.80
N SER A 7 -18.45 -8.56 -17.49
CA SER A 7 -18.54 -8.75 -18.95
C SER A 7 -17.59 -7.87 -19.76
N ASP A 8 -17.20 -6.70 -19.22
CA ASP A 8 -16.16 -5.87 -19.82
C ASP A 8 -14.77 -6.49 -19.60
N ALA A 9 -14.51 -6.98 -18.37
CA ALA A 9 -13.31 -7.74 -18.01
C ALA A 9 -13.13 -8.99 -18.89
N GLU A 10 -14.18 -9.81 -19.06
CA GLU A 10 -14.18 -10.99 -19.92
C GLU A 10 -13.81 -10.64 -21.37
N ARG A 11 -14.34 -9.52 -21.88
CA ARG A 11 -14.09 -9.09 -23.26
C ARG A 11 -12.63 -8.67 -23.46
N GLU A 12 -12.04 -7.95 -22.51
CA GLU A 12 -10.64 -7.53 -22.53
C GLU A 12 -9.70 -8.73 -22.37
N LEU A 13 -9.91 -9.54 -21.33
CA LEU A 13 -9.06 -10.71 -21.03
C LEU A 13 -9.07 -11.72 -22.17
N ARG A 14 -10.20 -11.96 -22.83
CA ARG A 14 -10.27 -12.88 -23.99
C ARG A 14 -9.30 -12.51 -25.12
N LEU A 15 -9.02 -11.21 -25.34
CA LEU A 15 -8.06 -10.79 -26.38
C LEU A 15 -6.62 -11.16 -26.04
N ILE A 16 -6.34 -11.35 -24.76
CA ILE A 16 -5.01 -11.58 -24.20
C ILE A 16 -4.83 -13.08 -23.96
N LEU A 17 -5.81 -13.73 -23.31
CA LEU A 17 -5.74 -15.14 -22.93
C LEU A 17 -5.80 -16.10 -24.13
N ASP A 18 -6.37 -15.69 -25.26
CA ASP A 18 -6.34 -16.49 -26.49
C ASP A 18 -4.95 -16.54 -27.16
N LYS A 19 -3.99 -15.75 -26.69
CA LYS A 19 -2.58 -15.85 -27.09
C LYS A 19 -1.82 -16.91 -26.26
N ALA A 20 -2.55 -17.83 -25.64
CA ALA A 20 -2.03 -18.88 -24.79
C ALA A 20 -0.86 -19.66 -25.45
N PRO A 21 0.10 -20.13 -24.64
CA PRO A 21 1.19 -20.98 -25.10
C PRO A 21 0.73 -22.24 -25.85
N GLY A 22 1.62 -22.78 -26.68
CA GLY A 22 1.39 -24.02 -27.39
C GLY A 22 1.08 -25.18 -26.43
N GLY A 23 -0.01 -25.90 -26.68
CA GLY A 23 -0.44 -27.04 -25.86
C GLY A 23 -1.37 -26.69 -24.70
N ALA A 24 -1.50 -25.41 -24.33
CA ALA A 24 -2.50 -24.99 -23.34
C ALA A 24 -3.93 -25.28 -23.83
N VAL A 25 -4.76 -25.81 -22.94
CA VAL A 25 -6.19 -26.09 -23.22
C VAL A 25 -7.14 -25.41 -22.25
N SER A 26 -6.62 -25.01 -21.09
CA SER A 26 -7.36 -24.25 -20.08
C SER A 26 -6.40 -23.36 -19.28
N GLY A 27 -6.95 -22.49 -18.44
CA GLY A 27 -6.20 -21.68 -17.51
C GLY A 27 -7.12 -21.15 -16.42
N GLU A 28 -6.54 -20.95 -15.24
CA GLU A 28 -7.22 -20.35 -14.09
C GLU A 28 -6.27 -19.35 -13.46
N TRP A 29 -6.78 -18.17 -13.14
CA TRP A 29 -6.08 -17.18 -12.33
C TRP A 29 -7.00 -16.75 -11.20
N ILE A 30 -6.48 -16.79 -9.99
CA ILE A 30 -7.18 -16.36 -8.79
C ILE A 30 -6.43 -15.13 -8.31
N SER A 31 -7.14 -14.00 -8.22
CA SER A 31 -6.69 -12.80 -7.53
C SER A 31 -7.51 -12.65 -6.27
N THR A 32 -6.90 -12.88 -5.13
CA THR A 32 -7.53 -12.62 -3.83
C THR A 32 -6.96 -11.33 -3.31
N THR A 33 -7.82 -10.38 -2.96
CA THR A 33 -7.39 -9.22 -2.18
C THR A 33 -7.21 -9.71 -0.76
N GLU A 34 -5.97 -10.02 -0.40
CA GLU A 34 -5.56 -10.41 0.94
C GLU A 34 -5.09 -9.17 1.72
N GLN A 35 -4.50 -9.41 2.89
CA GLN A 35 -3.98 -8.42 3.84
C GLN A 35 -3.20 -7.27 3.18
N ALA A 36 -3.34 -6.02 3.69
CA ALA A 36 -2.44 -4.91 3.36
C ALA A 36 -2.15 -4.68 1.86
N GLY A 37 -3.11 -4.94 0.96
CA GLY A 37 -2.88 -4.80 -0.48
C GLY A 37 -2.02 -5.87 -1.11
N VAL A 38 -1.70 -6.91 -0.35
CA VAL A 38 -1.20 -8.17 -0.88
C VAL A 38 -2.35 -8.78 -1.66
N SER A 39 -2.39 -8.49 -2.96
CA SER A 39 -3.15 -9.31 -3.89
C SER A 39 -2.37 -10.60 -4.08
N SER A 40 -2.82 -11.70 -3.49
CA SER A 40 -2.30 -12.99 -3.92
C SER A 40 -2.83 -13.24 -5.31
N GLN A 41 -1.91 -13.48 -6.23
CA GLN A 41 -2.24 -13.92 -7.56
C GLN A 41 -1.57 -15.25 -7.79
N SER A 42 -2.39 -16.24 -8.11
CA SER A 42 -1.92 -17.59 -8.40
C SER A 42 -2.61 -18.11 -9.65
N GLY A 43 -1.97 -19.08 -10.30
CA GLY A 43 -2.55 -19.79 -11.41
C GLY A 43 -1.69 -19.73 -12.67
N GLY A 44 -2.31 -19.90 -13.82
CA GLY A 44 -1.64 -20.00 -15.10
C GLY A 44 -2.39 -20.88 -16.08
N TYR A 45 -1.84 -21.02 -17.27
CA TYR A 45 -2.32 -21.99 -18.23
C TYR A 45 -2.03 -23.42 -17.78
N MET A 46 -2.88 -24.34 -18.24
CA MET A 46 -2.77 -25.76 -17.98
C MET A 46 -2.84 -26.56 -19.29
N TYR A 47 -2.03 -27.61 -19.33
CA TYR A 47 -2.15 -28.68 -20.33
C TYR A 47 -3.38 -29.55 -20.05
N ALA A 48 -3.69 -30.47 -20.97
CA ALA A 48 -4.85 -31.35 -20.85
C ALA A 48 -4.78 -32.34 -19.68
N ASP A 49 -3.58 -32.59 -19.15
CA ASP A 49 -3.36 -33.42 -17.96
C ASP A 49 -3.46 -32.62 -16.64
N GLY A 50 -3.72 -31.31 -16.71
CA GLY A 50 -3.84 -30.42 -15.56
C GLY A 50 -2.51 -29.85 -15.05
N SER A 51 -1.37 -30.18 -15.67
CA SER A 51 -0.09 -29.58 -15.29
C SER A 51 0.05 -28.14 -15.80
N HIS A 52 0.74 -27.29 -15.02
CA HIS A 52 0.96 -25.90 -15.38
C HIS A 52 1.93 -25.75 -16.54
N VAL A 53 1.63 -24.81 -17.45
CA VAL A 53 2.57 -24.36 -18.47
C VAL A 53 3.55 -23.39 -17.84
N ALA A 54 4.85 -23.58 -18.05
CA ALA A 54 5.86 -22.61 -17.63
C ALA A 54 5.73 -21.33 -18.48
N GLU A 55 5.31 -20.22 -17.87
CA GLU A 55 5.20 -18.91 -18.53
C GLU A 55 5.65 -17.78 -17.60
N GLY A 56 5.96 -16.61 -18.18
CA GLY A 56 6.36 -15.39 -17.46
C GLY A 56 5.18 -14.49 -17.08
N ASP A 57 5.44 -13.54 -16.17
CA ASP A 57 4.47 -12.82 -15.34
C ASP A 57 3.47 -11.88 -16.05
N ASN A 58 3.47 -11.80 -17.38
CA ASN A 58 2.70 -10.82 -18.15
C ASN A 58 1.17 -10.96 -17.99
N VAL A 59 0.68 -12.20 -17.80
CA VAL A 59 -0.75 -12.45 -17.58
C VAL A 59 -1.19 -12.00 -16.20
N PHE A 60 -0.35 -12.17 -15.17
CA PHE A 60 -0.64 -11.68 -13.82
C PHE A 60 -0.80 -10.17 -13.78
N GLN A 61 0.12 -9.43 -14.40
CA GLN A 61 0.01 -7.96 -14.50
C GLN A 61 -1.28 -7.51 -15.19
N THR A 62 -1.68 -8.21 -16.25
CA THR A 62 -2.95 -7.94 -16.94
C THR A 62 -4.16 -8.20 -16.04
N VAL A 63 -4.18 -9.34 -15.35
CA VAL A 63 -5.27 -9.70 -14.42
C VAL A 63 -5.36 -8.65 -13.31
N ARG A 64 -4.22 -8.21 -12.74
CA ARG A 64 -4.15 -7.14 -11.74
C ARG A 64 -4.83 -5.85 -12.22
N GLN A 65 -4.46 -5.35 -13.41
CA GLN A 65 -5.08 -4.15 -13.99
C GLN A 65 -6.60 -4.28 -14.19
N ILE A 66 -7.09 -5.48 -14.51
CA ILE A 66 -8.52 -5.75 -14.67
C ILE A 66 -9.22 -5.72 -13.31
N VAL A 67 -8.60 -6.29 -12.26
CA VAL A 67 -9.11 -6.23 -10.89
C VAL A 67 -9.21 -4.78 -10.43
N GLU A 68 -8.15 -3.96 -10.61
CA GLU A 68 -8.16 -2.53 -10.26
C GLU A 68 -9.30 -1.75 -10.93
N LYS A 69 -9.61 -2.06 -12.21
CA LYS A 69 -10.76 -1.46 -12.93
C LYS A 69 -12.10 -1.90 -12.35
N LEU A 70 -12.24 -3.17 -11.97
CA LEU A 70 -13.44 -3.71 -11.32
C LEU A 70 -13.63 -3.05 -9.93
N GLU A 71 -12.55 -2.88 -9.16
CA GLU A 71 -12.56 -2.20 -7.87
C GLU A 71 -12.98 -0.73 -8.01
N SER A 72 -12.34 -0.01 -8.94
CA SER A 72 -12.64 1.39 -9.26
C SER A 72 -14.08 1.62 -9.70
N SER A 73 -14.75 0.60 -10.24
CA SER A 73 -16.16 0.68 -10.66
C SER A 73 -17.14 0.82 -9.49
N ARG A 74 -16.77 0.30 -8.31
CA ARG A 74 -17.60 0.25 -7.09
C ARG A 74 -19.03 -0.29 -7.30
N THR A 75 -19.22 -1.13 -8.32
CA THR A 75 -20.55 -1.64 -8.69
C THR A 75 -21.02 -2.80 -7.83
N GLN A 76 -20.09 -3.60 -7.30
CA GLN A 76 -20.36 -4.76 -6.46
C GLN A 76 -19.23 -4.97 -5.46
N ARG A 77 -19.55 -5.65 -4.35
CA ARG A 77 -18.56 -6.04 -3.33
C ARG A 77 -17.87 -7.32 -3.77
N PHE A 78 -16.55 -7.37 -3.66
CA PHE A 78 -15.76 -8.59 -3.84
C PHE A 78 -14.41 -8.42 -3.14
N ASN A 79 -13.83 -9.54 -2.73
CA ASN A 79 -12.44 -9.66 -2.24
C ASN A 79 -11.71 -10.83 -2.92
N LYS A 80 -12.34 -11.47 -3.90
CA LYS A 80 -11.76 -12.52 -4.72
C LYS A 80 -12.27 -12.43 -6.14
N VAL A 81 -11.36 -12.52 -7.11
CA VAL A 81 -11.66 -12.58 -8.54
C VAL A 81 -11.07 -13.86 -9.10
N ILE A 82 -11.89 -14.64 -9.80
CA ILE A 82 -11.46 -15.86 -10.48
C ILE A 82 -11.67 -15.67 -11.97
N VAL A 83 -10.59 -15.84 -12.73
CA VAL A 83 -10.59 -15.78 -14.19
C VAL A 83 -10.37 -17.19 -14.70
N HIS A 84 -11.31 -17.71 -15.49
CA HIS A 84 -11.12 -18.95 -16.22
C HIS A 84 -10.98 -18.69 -17.70
N TRP A 85 -10.09 -19.45 -18.34
CA TRP A 85 -10.02 -19.54 -19.79
C TRP A 85 -10.08 -21.00 -20.22
N VAL A 86 -10.83 -21.26 -21.29
CA VAL A 86 -10.89 -22.58 -21.93
C VAL A 86 -10.73 -22.41 -23.43
N LYS A 87 -9.79 -23.15 -24.00
CA LYS A 87 -9.52 -23.13 -25.44
C LYS A 87 -10.73 -23.65 -26.22
N SER A 88 -11.02 -23.01 -27.35
CA SER A 88 -12.03 -23.51 -28.26
C SER A 88 -11.62 -24.84 -28.88
N LYS A 89 -12.57 -25.78 -28.97
CA LYS A 89 -12.41 -27.03 -29.72
C LYS A 89 -12.55 -26.82 -31.24
N ILE A 90 -13.08 -25.68 -31.67
CA ILE A 90 -13.28 -25.34 -33.07
C ILE A 90 -12.06 -24.54 -33.57
N PRO A 91 -11.40 -24.97 -34.66
CA PRO A 91 -10.27 -24.23 -35.23
C PRO A 91 -10.62 -22.77 -35.53
N LEU A 92 -9.68 -21.86 -35.29
CA LEU A 92 -9.81 -20.40 -35.53
C LEU A 92 -10.87 -19.69 -34.67
N MET A 93 -11.62 -20.41 -33.83
CA MET A 93 -12.50 -19.78 -32.85
C MET A 93 -11.72 -19.44 -31.58
N ARG A 94 -12.08 -18.29 -31.01
CA ARG A 94 -11.59 -17.80 -29.73
C ARG A 94 -12.08 -18.68 -28.57
N GLY A 95 -11.23 -18.80 -27.55
CA GLY A 95 -11.58 -19.46 -26.31
C GLY A 95 -12.68 -18.74 -25.55
N ARG A 96 -13.21 -19.42 -24.53
CA ARG A 96 -14.17 -18.84 -23.60
C ARG A 96 -13.42 -18.32 -22.39
N VAL A 97 -13.74 -17.08 -21.99
CA VAL A 97 -13.30 -16.50 -20.72
C VAL A 97 -14.53 -16.29 -19.84
N THR A 98 -14.39 -16.55 -18.54
CA THR A 98 -15.35 -16.13 -17.51
C THR A 98 -14.61 -15.39 -16.40
N VAL A 99 -15.27 -14.40 -15.83
CA VAL A 99 -14.75 -13.61 -14.70
C VAL A 99 -15.78 -13.62 -13.58
N ASP A 100 -15.43 -14.30 -12.49
CA ASP A 100 -16.26 -14.42 -11.30
C ASP A 100 -15.70 -13.55 -10.18
N THR A 101 -16.54 -12.72 -9.60
CA THR A 101 -16.22 -11.85 -8.46
C THR A 101 -16.98 -12.37 -7.25
N ILE A 102 -16.24 -12.74 -6.20
CA ILE A 102 -16.77 -13.36 -5.00
C ILE A 102 -16.49 -12.45 -3.81
N PHE A 103 -17.47 -12.32 -2.92
CA PHE A 103 -17.28 -11.73 -1.61
C PHE A 103 -17.32 -12.84 -0.57
N ASP A 104 -16.17 -13.12 0.03
CA ASP A 104 -16.01 -14.10 1.10
C ASP A 104 -15.90 -13.36 2.44
N GLU A 105 -16.97 -13.40 3.24
CA GLU A 105 -17.04 -12.77 4.56
C GLU A 105 -15.99 -13.28 5.54
N ALA A 106 -15.50 -14.51 5.37
CA ALA A 106 -14.53 -15.11 6.30
C ALA A 106 -13.17 -14.42 6.26
N ILE A 107 -12.85 -13.76 5.14
CA ILE A 107 -11.59 -13.02 4.93
C ILE A 107 -11.81 -11.50 4.88
N VAL A 108 -12.98 -11.01 5.34
CA VAL A 108 -13.29 -9.58 5.47
C VAL A 108 -12.75 -9.07 6.82
N PRO A 109 -12.12 -7.90 6.86
CA PRO A 109 -11.77 -7.24 8.12
C PRO A 109 -12.97 -7.06 9.03
N ARG A 110 -12.80 -7.41 10.31
CA ARG A 110 -13.61 -6.97 11.45
C ARG A 110 -13.96 -5.50 11.25
N GLY A 111 -15.20 -5.15 11.52
CA GLY A 111 -15.68 -3.79 11.37
C GLY A 111 -15.00 -2.81 12.34
N PRO A 112 -15.11 -1.49 12.10
CA PRO A 112 -14.53 -0.44 12.93
C PRO A 112 -14.87 -0.55 14.43
N ASP A 113 -15.95 -1.25 14.77
CA ASP A 113 -16.38 -1.51 16.15
C ASP A 113 -15.55 -2.57 16.89
N SER A 114 -14.54 -3.16 16.24
CA SER A 114 -13.60 -4.10 16.85
C SER A 114 -12.77 -3.41 17.92
N THR A 115 -12.80 -3.93 19.16
CA THR A 115 -12.00 -3.41 20.28
C THR A 115 -10.50 -3.45 20.02
N ILE A 116 -10.03 -4.27 19.08
CA ILE A 116 -8.62 -4.33 18.66
C ILE A 116 -8.17 -3.04 17.99
N TYR A 117 -9.05 -2.39 17.23
CA TYR A 117 -8.73 -1.13 16.56
C TYR A 117 -8.51 0.00 17.55
N GLU A 118 -9.38 0.08 18.56
CA GLU A 118 -9.21 1.04 19.65
C GLU A 118 -7.93 0.75 20.44
N ALA A 119 -7.65 -0.52 20.76
CA ALA A 119 -6.42 -0.89 21.45
C ALA A 119 -5.15 -0.49 20.67
N ALA A 120 -5.15 -0.65 19.35
CA ALA A 120 -4.04 -0.22 18.50
C ALA A 120 -3.90 1.31 18.46
N ALA A 121 -5.01 2.05 18.30
CA ALA A 121 -4.99 3.52 18.34
C ALA A 121 -4.48 4.05 19.68
N VAL A 122 -4.94 3.47 20.80
CA VAL A 122 -4.46 3.80 22.15
C VAL A 122 -2.96 3.54 22.29
N ALA A 123 -2.45 2.39 21.81
CA ALA A 123 -1.03 2.08 21.89
C ALA A 123 -0.16 3.07 21.08
N ARG A 124 -0.58 3.43 19.85
CA ARG A 124 0.11 4.45 19.04
C ARG A 124 0.10 5.82 19.71
N ARG A 125 -1.05 6.21 20.27
CA ARG A 125 -1.19 7.49 20.96
C ARG A 125 -0.30 7.56 22.20
N ALA A 126 -0.34 6.52 23.04
CA ALA A 126 0.50 6.41 24.23
C ALA A 126 2.00 6.43 23.86
N PHE A 127 2.40 5.81 22.75
CA PHE A 127 3.76 5.93 22.24
C PHE A 127 4.13 7.39 21.92
N TRP A 128 3.26 8.10 21.20
CA TRP A 128 3.53 9.48 20.78
C TRP A 128 3.52 10.49 21.93
N GLU A 129 2.69 10.27 22.96
CA GLU A 129 2.64 11.09 24.18
C GLU A 129 3.98 11.11 24.95
N ILE A 130 4.84 10.10 24.77
CA ILE A 130 6.20 10.09 25.36
C ILE A 130 7.09 11.17 24.71
N TYR A 131 6.81 11.55 23.46
CA TYR A 131 7.67 12.42 22.64
C TYR A 131 7.15 13.85 22.50
N GLY A 132 5.95 14.14 22.97
CA GLY A 132 5.38 15.48 22.95
C GLY A 132 3.89 15.50 23.27
N ASP A 133 3.30 16.69 23.22
CA ASP A 133 1.87 16.89 23.41
C ASP A 133 1.10 16.40 22.19
N VAL A 134 0.08 15.57 22.40
CA VAL A 134 -0.78 14.99 21.37
C VAL A 134 -2.20 15.51 21.58
N PRO A 135 -2.65 16.53 20.82
CA PRO A 135 -3.99 17.09 20.96
C PRO A 135 -5.07 16.04 20.70
N ASP A 136 -6.22 16.21 21.33
CA ASP A 136 -7.41 15.42 21.03
C ASP A 136 -7.83 15.64 19.56
N GLY A 137 -8.03 14.54 18.84
CA GLY A 137 -8.35 14.55 17.41
C GLY A 137 -7.16 14.34 16.48
N PHE A 138 -7.36 14.68 15.21
CA PHE A 138 -6.45 14.44 14.10
C PHE A 138 -6.24 15.73 13.31
N ILE A 139 -5.01 15.96 12.84
CA ILE A 139 -4.70 17.13 12.00
C ILE A 139 -5.11 16.90 10.54
N ALA A 140 -5.17 15.65 10.11
CA ALA A 140 -5.78 15.25 8.86
C ALA A 140 -6.46 13.88 9.01
N GLU A 141 -7.60 13.71 8.38
CA GLU A 141 -8.32 12.45 8.32
C GLU A 141 -9.03 12.29 6.96
N ARG A 142 -9.08 11.05 6.47
CA ARG A 142 -9.87 10.68 5.29
C ARG A 142 -10.88 9.61 5.69
N GLY A 143 -12.10 10.05 5.96
CA GLY A 143 -13.18 9.22 6.51
C GLY A 143 -13.94 8.37 5.50
N ASP A 144 -13.69 8.51 4.19
CA ASP A 144 -14.31 7.63 3.20
C ASP A 144 -13.76 6.22 3.37
N ALA A 145 -14.54 5.44 4.11
CA ALA A 145 -14.34 4.03 4.27
C ALA A 145 -14.29 3.39 2.89
N ASN A 146 -13.24 2.63 2.69
CA ASN A 146 -13.24 1.58 1.70
C ASN A 146 -14.24 0.51 2.15
N VAL A 147 -15.52 0.78 1.87
CA VAL A 147 -16.69 -0.02 2.25
C VAL A 147 -16.69 -1.44 1.66
N HIS A 148 -15.70 -1.78 0.83
CA HIS A 148 -15.60 -3.03 0.09
C HIS A 148 -14.25 -3.73 0.23
N ASN A 149 -13.37 -3.27 1.12
CA ASN A 149 -12.07 -3.93 1.38
C ASN A 149 -11.03 -3.87 0.24
N GLN A 150 -11.08 -2.83 -0.59
CA GLN A 150 -10.24 -2.52 -1.77
C GLN A 150 -9.18 -1.40 -1.56
N THR A 151 -8.74 -1.11 -0.33
CA THR A 151 -7.72 -0.10 0.02
C THR A 151 -6.90 -0.64 1.16
N ASN A 152 -5.60 -0.42 1.06
CA ASN A 152 -4.61 -1.14 1.84
C ASN A 152 -4.26 -0.44 3.15
N TRP A 153 -4.70 0.80 3.32
CA TRP A 153 -4.78 1.49 4.60
C TRP A 153 -6.24 1.53 5.04
N PHE A 154 -6.53 0.97 6.21
CA PHE A 154 -7.90 0.83 6.70
C PHE A 154 -8.59 2.20 6.89
N GLY A 155 -9.63 2.44 6.09
CA GLY A 155 -10.32 3.73 5.94
C GLY A 155 -10.64 4.47 7.24
N PRO A 156 -11.28 3.83 8.23
CA PRO A 156 -11.59 4.48 9.50
C PRO A 156 -10.37 5.03 10.23
N HIS A 157 -9.16 4.52 9.96
CA HIS A 157 -7.90 4.98 10.55
C HIS A 157 -6.94 5.60 9.52
N ARG A 158 -7.45 6.15 8.41
CA ARG A 158 -6.61 6.96 7.50
C ARG A 158 -6.45 8.37 8.06
N ARG A 159 -5.55 8.50 9.03
CA ARG A 159 -5.44 9.69 9.89
C ARG A 159 -3.99 10.06 10.15
N VAL A 160 -3.79 11.32 10.54
CA VAL A 160 -2.51 11.88 10.96
C VAL A 160 -2.67 12.55 12.32
N LEU A 161 -1.78 12.20 13.24
CA LEU A 161 -1.60 12.84 14.54
C LEU A 161 -0.62 14.01 14.39
N SER A 162 -0.82 15.05 15.19
CA SER A 162 0.18 16.10 15.42
C SER A 162 0.76 15.96 16.82
N ILE A 163 2.07 15.88 16.93
CA ILE A 163 2.80 15.78 18.20
C ILE A 163 3.68 17.02 18.31
N ARG A 164 3.50 17.80 19.38
CA ARG A 164 4.16 19.11 19.54
C ARG A 164 5.11 19.12 20.73
N THR A 165 6.28 19.70 20.51
CA THR A 165 7.18 20.18 21.58
C THR A 165 7.39 21.68 21.42
N SER A 166 8.17 22.30 22.31
CA SER A 166 8.47 23.73 22.23
C SER A 166 9.21 24.16 20.96
N SER A 167 9.86 23.23 20.26
CA SER A 167 10.74 23.52 19.12
C SER A 167 10.52 22.62 17.91
N ARG A 168 9.57 21.68 17.96
CA ARG A 168 9.37 20.69 16.90
C ARG A 168 7.91 20.32 16.76
N LEU A 169 7.50 20.10 15.52
CA LEU A 169 6.24 19.46 15.16
C LEU A 169 6.56 18.12 14.52
N THR A 170 5.97 17.05 15.03
CA THR A 170 5.98 15.76 14.38
C THR A 170 4.58 15.47 13.86
N LEU A 171 4.46 15.11 12.59
CA LEU A 171 3.23 14.55 12.03
C LEU A 171 3.44 13.05 11.88
N ALA A 172 2.49 12.24 12.33
CA ALA A 172 2.61 10.78 12.29
C ALA A 172 1.32 10.15 11.81
N THR A 173 1.42 9.09 11.01
CA THR A 173 0.25 8.29 10.63
C THR A 173 -0.31 7.58 11.86
N ASP A 174 -1.64 7.47 11.92
CA ASP A 174 -2.36 6.69 12.92
C ASP A 174 -3.29 5.72 12.20
N GLY A 175 -2.73 4.61 11.71
CA GLY A 175 -3.57 3.56 11.16
C GLY A 175 -2.92 2.57 10.24
N LEU A 176 -1.69 2.81 9.78
CA LEU A 176 -1.01 1.87 8.90
C LEU A 176 -0.81 0.54 9.60
N SER A 177 -0.41 0.56 10.86
CA SER A 177 -0.24 -0.62 11.70
C SER A 177 -1.55 -1.16 12.29
N THR A 178 -2.71 -0.57 11.99
CA THR A 178 -3.99 -1.01 12.55
C THR A 178 -4.18 -2.49 12.22
N PRO A 179 -4.27 -3.36 13.24
CA PRO A 179 -4.28 -4.79 13.04
C PRO A 179 -5.39 -5.24 12.11
N TRP A 180 -5.08 -6.03 11.10
CA TRP A 180 -6.11 -6.53 10.21
C TRP A 180 -7.05 -7.48 10.93
N ALA A 181 -8.10 -7.84 10.21
CA ALA A 181 -9.08 -8.72 10.75
C ALA A 181 -9.56 -9.72 9.70
N GLY A 182 -10.04 -10.87 10.17
CA GLY A 182 -10.44 -11.98 9.30
C GLY A 182 -9.31 -12.99 8.97
N ILE A 183 -8.10 -12.83 9.49
CA ILE A 183 -7.04 -13.84 9.41
C ILE A 183 -6.94 -14.63 10.72
N ALA A 184 -6.58 -15.91 10.59
CA ALA A 184 -6.37 -16.81 11.72
C ALA A 184 -5.07 -16.47 12.47
N GLU A 185 -4.09 -15.86 11.80
CA GLU A 185 -2.81 -15.46 12.38
C GLU A 185 -2.85 -14.00 12.87
N PRO A 186 -2.34 -13.71 14.07
CA PRO A 186 -2.31 -12.36 14.63
C PRO A 186 -1.18 -11.52 14.00
N GLU A 187 -1.50 -10.57 13.13
CA GLU A 187 -0.53 -9.66 12.50
C GLU A 187 -0.99 -8.19 12.51
N ASN A 188 -0.03 -7.26 12.68
CA ASN A 188 -0.30 -5.83 12.55
C ASN A 188 -0.50 -5.45 11.08
N GLY A 189 -1.06 -4.26 10.84
CA GLY A 189 -1.50 -3.74 9.55
C GLY A 189 -0.50 -3.85 8.35
N VAL A 190 -0.04 -2.71 7.87
CA VAL A 190 1.10 -2.54 6.95
C VAL A 190 2.44 -2.70 7.70
N GLU A 191 2.36 -3.12 8.96
CA GLU A 191 3.51 -3.38 9.85
C GLU A 191 4.49 -2.22 9.99
N CYS A 192 4.02 -0.97 9.86
CA CYS A 192 4.81 0.22 10.16
C CYS A 192 3.88 1.40 10.51
N GLU A 193 4.49 2.50 10.96
CA GLU A 193 3.89 3.84 10.87
C GLU A 193 4.92 4.81 10.27
N LEU A 194 4.43 5.82 9.56
CA LEU A 194 5.23 6.90 9.01
C LEU A 194 5.21 8.11 9.94
N PHE A 195 6.32 8.84 9.99
CA PHE A 195 6.33 10.16 10.62
C PHE A 195 7.28 11.13 9.93
N ILE A 196 6.99 12.42 10.04
CA ILE A 196 7.84 13.52 9.56
C ILE A 196 8.07 14.49 10.71
N GLU A 197 9.29 15.03 10.80
CA GLU A 197 9.64 16.08 11.74
C GLU A 197 9.82 17.41 11.00
N LEU A 198 9.19 18.46 11.51
CA LEU A 198 9.09 19.78 10.92
C LEU A 198 9.45 20.85 11.95
N ASP A 199 9.98 21.97 11.47
CA ASP A 199 10.13 23.19 12.28
C ASP A 199 8.84 24.03 12.18
N PRO A 200 7.97 24.04 13.20
CA PRO A 200 6.71 24.75 13.14
C PRO A 200 6.88 26.27 13.11
N SER A 201 8.04 26.81 13.51
CA SER A 201 8.29 28.26 13.52
C SER A 201 8.52 28.83 12.12
N ALA A 202 8.93 27.97 11.17
CA ALA A 202 9.21 28.32 9.79
C ALA A 202 8.00 28.09 8.86
N MET A 203 6.83 27.72 9.40
CA MET A 203 5.70 27.21 8.62
C MET A 203 4.38 27.87 8.99
N THR A 204 3.53 28.05 7.98
CA THR A 204 2.14 28.46 8.15
C THR A 204 1.24 27.26 8.45
N SER A 205 0.04 27.48 8.99
CA SER A 205 -0.96 26.43 9.21
C SER A 205 -1.31 25.67 7.92
N ASN A 206 -1.49 26.38 6.80
CA ASN A 206 -1.79 25.75 5.52
C ASN A 206 -0.67 24.79 5.09
N GLN A 207 0.60 25.21 5.22
CA GLN A 207 1.72 24.32 4.90
C GLN A 207 1.72 23.07 5.78
N ILE A 208 1.41 23.21 7.08
CA ILE A 208 1.30 22.05 7.97
C ILE A 208 0.19 21.10 7.50
N ASP A 209 -0.96 21.64 7.10
CA ASP A 209 -2.08 20.86 6.56
C ASP A 209 -1.70 20.15 5.24
N ASP A 210 -0.93 20.80 4.38
CA ASP A 210 -0.42 20.22 3.13
C ASP A 210 0.52 19.03 3.43
N TRP A 211 1.44 19.17 4.40
CA TRP A 211 2.29 18.06 4.84
C TRP A 211 1.51 16.91 5.48
N ALA A 212 0.48 17.22 6.27
CA ALA A 212 -0.37 16.19 6.85
C ALA A 212 -1.13 15.41 5.76
N ASN A 213 -1.67 16.10 4.75
CA ASN A 213 -2.34 15.46 3.62
C ASN A 213 -1.38 14.67 2.72
N LEU A 214 -0.17 15.17 2.50
CA LEU A 214 0.89 14.42 1.83
C LEU A 214 1.21 13.14 2.59
N LEU A 215 1.33 13.21 3.91
CA LEU A 215 1.61 12.02 4.73
C LEU A 215 0.50 10.97 4.61
N ILE A 216 -0.77 11.39 4.44
CA ILE A 216 -1.85 10.46 4.06
C ILE A 216 -1.59 9.83 2.68
N GLY A 217 -1.21 10.63 1.68
CA GLY A 217 -0.88 10.11 0.34
C GLY A 217 0.30 9.11 0.36
N LEU A 218 1.36 9.42 1.12
CA LEU A 218 2.49 8.51 1.29
C LEU A 218 2.09 7.23 2.01
N GLY A 219 1.24 7.31 3.04
CA GLY A 219 0.70 6.13 3.70
C GLY A 219 -0.15 5.26 2.76
N ASP A 220 -0.95 5.87 1.88
CA ASP A 220 -1.70 5.13 0.85
C ASP A 220 -0.74 4.36 -0.08
N LEU A 221 0.35 4.98 -0.53
CA LEU A 221 1.37 4.33 -1.36
C LEU A 221 2.13 3.23 -0.61
N VAL A 222 2.53 3.47 0.64
CA VAL A 222 3.23 2.48 1.48
C VAL A 222 2.34 1.27 1.73
N ALA A 223 1.04 1.48 1.89
CA ALA A 223 0.08 0.42 2.00
C ALA A 223 -0.15 -0.31 0.66
N ASP A 224 0.08 0.32 -0.49
CA ASP A 224 -0.17 -0.25 -1.82
C ASP A 224 0.91 -1.23 -2.31
N GLY A 225 1.17 -2.27 -1.51
CA GLY A 225 1.88 -3.47 -1.94
C GLY A 225 3.41 -3.32 -2.10
N PHE A 226 3.98 -2.17 -1.76
CA PHE A 226 5.41 -1.90 -1.99
C PHE A 226 6.37 -2.56 -0.99
N GLN A 227 5.91 -3.41 -0.05
CA GLN A 227 6.73 -3.99 1.03
C GLN A 227 7.72 -2.97 1.65
N VAL A 228 7.33 -1.70 1.73
CA VAL A 228 8.25 -0.58 1.97
C VAL A 228 9.00 -0.75 3.28
N ALA A 229 8.34 -1.30 4.31
CA ALA A 229 8.98 -1.60 5.57
C ALA A 229 10.16 -2.59 5.41
N ALA A 230 10.00 -3.64 4.60
CA ALA A 230 11.07 -4.60 4.31
C ALA A 230 12.18 -3.98 3.46
N ASP A 231 11.85 -3.16 2.46
CA ASP A 231 12.83 -2.47 1.65
C ASP A 231 13.62 -1.44 2.47
N VAL A 232 12.95 -0.64 3.30
CA VAL A 232 13.60 0.28 4.25
C VAL A 232 14.45 -0.48 5.26
N GLU A 233 14.01 -1.64 5.76
CA GLU A 233 14.83 -2.47 6.68
C GLU A 233 16.10 -2.98 5.98
N LYS A 234 15.98 -3.45 4.74
CA LYS A 234 17.08 -3.99 3.94
C LYS A 234 18.08 -2.92 3.51
N HIS A 235 17.57 -1.78 3.02
CA HIS A 235 18.37 -0.71 2.42
C HIS A 235 18.70 0.43 3.39
N ARG A 236 18.07 0.43 4.58
CA ARG A 236 18.12 1.45 5.64
C ARG A 236 17.50 2.80 5.26
N ALA A 237 17.66 3.23 4.02
CA ALA A 237 16.96 4.37 3.44
C ALA A 237 16.74 4.15 1.93
N ILE A 238 15.60 4.64 1.42
CA ILE A 238 15.22 4.56 0.00
C ILE A 238 14.70 5.92 -0.49
N LEU A 239 14.97 6.25 -1.74
CA LEU A 239 14.33 7.39 -2.43
C LEU A 239 12.96 6.93 -2.94
N PHE A 240 11.89 7.50 -2.40
CA PHE A 240 10.56 6.89 -2.52
C PHE A 240 9.60 7.65 -3.43
N TYR A 241 9.51 8.97 -3.29
CA TYR A 241 8.45 9.74 -3.94
C TYR A 241 8.94 11.09 -4.45
N SER A 242 8.43 11.52 -5.61
CA SER A 242 8.67 12.85 -6.17
C SER A 242 7.55 13.80 -5.77
N LEU A 243 7.92 14.91 -5.15
CA LEU A 243 7.00 15.94 -4.71
C LEU A 243 6.58 16.85 -5.86
N THR A 244 5.37 17.38 -5.76
CA THR A 244 4.81 18.42 -6.61
C THR A 244 5.38 19.80 -6.24
N ASP A 245 5.29 20.76 -7.15
CA ASP A 245 5.84 22.12 -6.98
C ASP A 245 5.30 22.87 -5.75
N GLU A 246 4.17 22.43 -5.19
CA GLU A 246 3.57 22.99 -3.97
C GLU A 246 4.45 22.81 -2.73
N PHE A 247 5.39 21.85 -2.74
CA PHE A 247 6.33 21.61 -1.64
C PHE A 247 7.71 22.26 -1.84
N SER A 248 7.85 23.14 -2.84
CA SER A 248 9.11 23.84 -3.13
C SER A 248 9.70 24.50 -1.87
N PRO A 249 11.02 24.36 -1.61
CA PRO A 249 12.05 23.82 -2.51
C PRO A 249 12.24 22.30 -2.45
N MET A 250 11.42 21.57 -1.67
CA MET A 250 11.54 20.11 -1.57
C MET A 250 10.93 19.44 -2.81
N THR A 251 11.69 18.53 -3.41
CA THR A 251 11.30 17.85 -4.67
C THR A 251 11.22 16.33 -4.52
N ARG A 252 11.79 15.76 -3.46
CA ARG A 252 11.82 14.31 -3.23
C ARG A 252 11.57 13.95 -1.78
N VAL A 253 11.16 12.71 -1.54
CA VAL A 253 11.01 12.10 -0.22
C VAL A 253 11.93 10.90 -0.10
N ILE A 254 12.73 10.89 0.97
CA ILE A 254 13.42 9.70 1.46
C ILE A 254 12.57 9.06 2.56
N LEU A 255 12.45 7.74 2.51
CA LEU A 255 11.98 6.92 3.63
C LEU A 255 13.19 6.25 4.28
N SER A 256 13.33 6.37 5.59
CA SER A 256 14.41 5.72 6.34
C SER A 256 13.94 5.09 7.63
N ARG A 257 14.67 4.07 8.06
CA ARG A 257 14.39 3.38 9.32
C ARG A 257 14.67 4.33 10.49
N ASP A 258 13.73 4.41 11.43
CA ASP A 258 13.99 4.99 12.75
C ASP A 258 14.30 3.86 13.75
N SER A 259 15.14 4.15 14.75
CA SER A 259 15.52 3.15 15.76
C SER A 259 14.39 2.84 16.73
N ARG A 260 13.40 3.73 16.85
CA ARG A 260 12.22 3.54 17.68
C ARG A 260 11.22 2.60 17.03
N ARG A 261 10.43 1.95 17.87
CA ARG A 261 9.32 1.08 17.49
C ARG A 261 8.10 1.40 18.33
N ILE A 262 6.92 1.22 17.77
CA ILE A 262 5.67 1.32 18.53
C ILE A 262 5.44 -0.05 19.18
N GLU A 263 5.66 -0.10 20.48
CA GLU A 263 5.44 -1.29 21.31
C GLU A 263 3.97 -1.39 21.76
N ASN A 264 3.59 -2.56 22.30
CA ASN A 264 2.26 -2.83 22.89
C ASN A 264 1.07 -2.73 21.92
N LEU A 265 1.31 -2.76 20.61
CA LEU A 265 0.24 -3.01 19.66
C LEU A 265 -0.31 -4.44 19.84
N PRO A 266 -1.58 -4.70 19.47
CA PRO A 266 -2.23 -5.99 19.73
C PRO A 266 -1.48 -7.23 19.26
N PHE A 267 -0.67 -7.13 18.20
CA PHE A 267 0.02 -8.28 17.60
C PHE A 267 1.54 -8.07 17.47
N GLY A 268 2.15 -7.35 18.41
CA GLY A 268 3.60 -7.14 18.47
C GLY A 268 4.02 -5.76 17.99
N SER A 269 5.31 -5.42 18.03
CA SER A 269 5.75 -4.06 17.71
C SER A 269 5.99 -3.82 16.23
N VAL A 270 5.73 -2.59 15.77
CA VAL A 270 6.00 -2.16 14.40
C VAL A 270 7.14 -1.13 14.35
N PRO A 271 7.99 -1.15 13.32
CA PRO A 271 8.96 -0.09 13.07
C PRO A 271 8.30 1.26 12.79
N LEU A 272 9.05 2.32 13.09
CA LEU A 272 8.79 3.65 12.56
C LEU A 272 9.65 3.90 11.32
N ILE A 273 9.04 4.49 10.31
CA ILE A 273 9.71 4.96 9.10
C ILE A 273 9.65 6.47 9.08
N ARG A 274 10.83 7.10 9.04
CA ARG A 274 10.98 8.54 8.93
C ARG A 274 10.82 8.96 7.48
N VAL A 275 9.94 9.93 7.26
CA VAL A 275 9.75 10.66 6.02
C VAL A 275 10.62 11.90 6.06
N THR A 276 11.60 11.99 5.15
CA THR A 276 12.50 13.14 5.05
C THR A 276 12.38 13.79 3.67
N PRO A 277 11.74 14.96 3.57
CA PRO A 277 11.74 15.75 2.34
C PRO A 277 13.13 16.32 2.06
N ILE A 278 13.55 16.26 0.81
CA ILE A 278 14.82 16.79 0.32
C ILE A 278 14.62 17.61 -0.95
N ALA A 279 15.53 18.54 -1.19
CA ALA A 279 15.68 19.23 -2.46
C ALA A 279 16.52 18.36 -3.43
N GLU A 280 16.40 18.63 -4.73
CA GLU A 280 17.06 17.83 -5.77
C GLU A 280 18.59 17.92 -5.66
N GLU A 281 19.10 19.08 -5.27
CA GLU A 281 20.53 19.37 -5.15
C GLU A 281 21.24 18.45 -4.15
N GLU A 282 20.50 17.91 -3.17
CA GLU A 282 21.04 17.03 -2.13
C GLU A 282 21.42 15.64 -2.68
N ILE A 283 20.89 15.25 -3.84
CA ILE A 283 21.16 13.96 -4.50
C ILE A 283 21.66 14.09 -5.94
N ALA A 284 21.75 15.30 -6.49
CA ALA A 284 22.05 15.56 -7.90
C ALA A 284 23.39 14.96 -8.39
N HIS A 285 24.35 14.77 -7.49
CA HIS A 285 25.67 14.21 -7.81
C HIS A 285 25.87 12.77 -7.34
N GLN A 286 24.82 12.15 -6.81
CA GLN A 286 24.88 10.81 -6.25
C GLN A 286 24.46 9.77 -7.30
N ASP A 287 24.99 8.56 -7.12
CA ASP A 287 24.56 7.40 -7.89
C ASP A 287 23.13 6.99 -7.48
N GLN A 288 22.24 6.98 -8.46
CA GLN A 288 20.82 6.62 -8.32
C GLN A 288 20.48 5.38 -9.16
N SER A 289 21.48 4.57 -9.54
CA SER A 289 21.31 3.45 -10.45
C SER A 289 20.74 2.18 -9.81
N ASP A 290 20.77 2.05 -8.49
CA ASP A 290 20.08 0.97 -7.79
C ASP A 290 18.57 1.22 -7.74
N GLU A 291 17.79 0.14 -7.64
CA GLU A 291 16.32 0.14 -7.69
C GLU A 291 15.66 1.21 -6.80
N TRP A 292 16.25 1.46 -5.63
CA TRP A 292 15.75 2.39 -4.62
C TRP A 292 16.59 3.66 -4.45
N ALA A 293 17.59 3.88 -5.30
CA ALA A 293 18.59 4.95 -5.14
C ALA A 293 19.13 5.05 -3.70
N SER A 294 19.33 3.90 -3.03
CA SER A 294 19.53 3.82 -1.58
C SER A 294 20.86 4.45 -1.14
N ASN A 295 21.85 4.47 -2.03
CA ASN A 295 23.12 5.16 -1.78
C ASN A 295 22.93 6.68 -1.73
N ALA A 296 22.23 7.25 -2.71
CA ALA A 296 21.91 8.67 -2.74
C ALA A 296 21.07 9.08 -1.51
N ALA A 297 20.08 8.27 -1.14
CA ALA A 297 19.25 8.51 0.03
C ALA A 297 20.07 8.54 1.33
N ARG A 298 20.91 7.52 1.58
CA ARG A 298 21.76 7.47 2.78
C ARG A 298 22.77 8.62 2.82
N TYR A 299 23.34 9.00 1.67
CA TYR A 299 24.25 10.15 1.57
C TYR A 299 23.54 11.43 2.01
N ALA A 300 22.38 11.75 1.42
CA ALA A 300 21.62 12.95 1.75
C ALA A 300 21.23 13.03 3.24
N LEU A 301 20.88 11.89 3.85
CA LEU A 301 20.60 11.83 5.29
C LEU A 301 21.84 12.09 6.14
N SER A 302 22.99 11.52 5.77
CA SER A 302 24.25 11.72 6.51
C SER A 302 24.72 13.18 6.51
N GLU A 303 24.55 13.91 5.40
CA GLU A 303 24.89 15.33 5.31
C GLU A 303 24.04 16.21 6.24
N ARG A 304 22.81 15.77 6.54
CA ARG A 304 21.92 16.42 7.52
C ARG A 304 22.19 16.02 8.97
N GLY A 305 23.14 15.12 9.23
CA GLY A 305 23.38 14.53 10.55
C GLY A 305 22.26 13.58 11.00
N ASN A 306 21.43 13.09 10.07
CA ASN A 306 20.45 12.06 10.34
C ASN A 306 21.14 10.70 10.20
N ASP A 307 21.63 10.13 11.30
CA ASP A 307 22.20 8.78 11.29
C ASP A 307 21.12 7.76 10.88
N VAL A 308 21.44 6.98 9.85
CA VAL A 308 20.61 5.85 9.41
C VAL A 308 21.05 4.61 10.18
N ALA A 309 20.25 4.22 11.17
CA ALA A 309 20.52 3.07 12.06
C ALA A 309 20.72 1.76 11.29
#